data_AF-A0A536RNL6-F1
#
_entry.id   AF-A0A536RNL6-F1
#
_cell.length_a   1.000
_cell.length_b   1.000
_cell.length_c   1.000
_cell.angle_alpha   90.00
_cell.angle_beta   90.00
_cell.angle_gamma   90.00
#
_symmetry.space_group_name_H-M   'P 1'
#
loop_
_entity.id
_entity.type
_entity.pdbx_description
1 polymer ?
#
loop_
_entity_poly.entity_id
_entity_poly.type
_entity_poly.pdbx_seq_one_letter_code
_entity_poly.pdbx_strand_id
1 'polypeptide(L)'
;MMVATSRSFERSSGATAIVVGIGGFLYSVSFVIVARSSPDAGRFLSSLFLMLGGVLGIQVMAALYRRLRDVDAGFALAGFMFGFAGALGSAIHGAYDLANVLHPPTSPAVDFPNAVDPRGVLTFGLAGIALIVFARLMTRGGGFPRGLGMLGYLSGILLVLIYLARLIILDATSPLVLAPAALEGFIVNPVWYVWLGMRFWRGSA
;
A
#
# COMPACT_ATOMS: atom_id res chain seq x y z
N MET A 1 -30.65 12.83 10.30
CA MET A 1 -29.92 11.85 11.14
C MET A 1 -28.80 11.13 10.36
N MET A 2 -27.98 11.85 9.58
CA MET A 2 -26.95 11.27 8.67
C MET A 2 -25.49 11.68 9.01
N VAL A 3 -25.29 12.51 10.03
CA VAL A 3 -23.98 13.14 10.32
C VAL A 3 -23.10 12.28 11.27
N ALA A 4 -23.71 11.41 12.09
CA ALA A 4 -22.97 10.63 13.09
C ALA A 4 -22.24 9.41 12.48
N THR A 5 -22.82 8.76 11.47
CA THR A 5 -22.27 7.56 10.83
C THR A 5 -21.03 7.85 9.98
N SER A 6 -20.93 9.03 9.36
CA SER A 6 -19.73 9.43 8.61
C SER A 6 -18.51 9.63 9.51
N ARG A 7 -18.69 10.24 10.68
CA ARG A 7 -17.60 10.55 11.63
C ARG A 7 -17.03 9.28 12.29
N SER A 8 -17.85 8.28 12.59
CA SER A 8 -17.38 7.00 13.13
C SER A 8 -16.49 6.25 12.12
N PHE A 9 -16.95 6.17 10.86
CA PHE A 9 -16.18 5.52 9.79
C PHE A 9 -14.86 6.24 9.48
N GLU A 10 -14.85 7.58 9.44
CA GLU A 10 -13.62 8.36 9.24
C GLU A 10 -12.61 8.10 10.37
N ARG A 11 -13.03 8.15 11.65
CA ARG A 11 -12.11 7.90 12.77
C ARG A 11 -11.54 6.49 12.76
N SER A 12 -12.38 5.48 12.51
CA SER A 12 -11.92 4.10 12.36
C SER A 12 -10.91 3.98 11.22
N SER A 13 -11.21 4.55 10.05
CA SER A 13 -10.30 4.56 8.90
C SER A 13 -9.00 5.32 9.18
N GLY A 14 -9.04 6.34 10.04
CA GLY A 14 -7.86 7.05 10.51
C GLY A 14 -6.93 6.18 11.35
N ALA A 15 -7.47 5.43 12.31
CA ALA A 15 -6.67 4.44 13.04
C ALA A 15 -6.15 3.34 12.11
N THR A 16 -7.01 2.82 11.23
CA THR A 16 -6.62 1.79 10.25
C THR A 16 -5.47 2.28 9.37
N ALA A 17 -5.51 3.52 8.88
CA ALA A 17 -4.43 4.10 8.09
C ALA A 17 -3.11 4.20 8.87
N ILE A 18 -3.14 4.59 10.15
CA ILE A 18 -1.95 4.60 11.01
C ILE A 18 -1.38 3.19 11.16
N VAL A 19 -2.23 2.19 11.43
CA VAL A 19 -1.83 0.80 11.55
C VAL A 19 -1.23 0.28 10.24
N VAL A 20 -1.82 0.62 9.09
CA VAL A 20 -1.27 0.27 7.76
C VAL A 20 0.11 0.91 7.55
N GLY A 21 0.28 2.19 7.91
CA GLY A 21 1.58 2.86 7.80
C GLY A 21 2.67 2.23 8.67
N ILE A 22 2.34 1.88 9.92
CA ILE A 22 3.25 1.15 10.81
C ILE A 22 3.53 -0.25 10.26
N GLY A 23 2.50 -0.96 9.79
CA GLY A 23 2.63 -2.28 9.18
C GLY A 23 3.52 -2.26 7.93
N GLY A 24 3.40 -1.25 7.07
CA GLY A 24 4.26 -1.06 5.90
C GLY A 24 5.72 -0.78 6.26
N PHE A 25 5.97 -0.04 7.34
CA PHE A 25 7.32 0.12 7.89
C PHE A 25 7.88 -1.21 8.40
N LEU A 26 7.09 -1.96 9.18
CA LEU A 26 7.50 -3.27 9.71
C LEU A 26 7.70 -4.31 8.60
N TYR A 27 6.89 -4.26 7.55
CA TYR A 27 7.09 -5.02 6.31
C TYR A 27 8.50 -4.76 5.75
N SER A 28 8.86 -3.47 5.59
CA SER A 28 10.13 -3.05 5.00
C SER A 28 11.32 -3.44 5.88
N VAL A 29 11.21 -3.27 7.20
CA VAL A 29 12.20 -3.78 8.17
C VAL A 29 12.37 -5.28 8.03
N SER A 30 11.27 -6.04 7.95
CA SER A 30 11.31 -7.49 7.86
C SER A 30 11.97 -7.96 6.56
N PHE A 31 11.58 -7.35 5.44
CA PHE A 31 12.06 -7.71 4.11
C PHE A 31 13.52 -7.31 3.87
N VAL A 32 13.94 -6.12 4.31
CA VAL A 32 15.27 -5.58 3.99
C VAL A 32 16.31 -5.91 5.06
N ILE A 33 15.92 -5.89 6.34
CA ILE A 33 16.84 -6.01 7.47
C ILE A 33 16.78 -7.41 8.07
N VAL A 34 15.60 -7.85 8.54
CA VAL A 34 15.47 -9.16 9.23
C VAL A 34 15.81 -10.31 8.29
N ALA A 35 15.40 -10.25 7.03
CA ALA A 35 15.71 -11.29 6.05
C ALA A 35 17.22 -11.51 5.82
N ARG A 36 18.08 -10.54 6.16
CA ARG A 36 19.54 -10.71 6.04
C ARG A 36 20.14 -11.56 7.17
N SER A 37 19.61 -11.45 8.38
CA SER A 37 20.09 -12.17 9.56
C SER A 37 19.29 -13.43 9.85
N SER A 38 18.00 -13.44 9.52
CA SER A 38 17.08 -14.56 9.67
C SER A 38 16.13 -14.63 8.46
N PRO A 39 16.54 -15.30 7.37
CA PRO A 39 15.78 -15.34 6.12
C PRO A 39 14.34 -15.85 6.30
N ASP A 40 14.12 -16.88 7.12
CA ASP A 40 12.79 -17.46 7.36
C ASP A 40 11.88 -16.51 8.13
N ALA A 41 12.39 -15.89 9.20
CA ALA A 41 11.63 -14.90 9.97
C ALA A 41 11.33 -13.65 9.13
N GLY A 42 12.29 -13.19 8.33
CA GLY A 42 12.11 -12.06 7.42
C GLY A 42 11.01 -12.31 6.38
N ARG A 43 11.01 -13.49 5.74
CA ARG A 43 9.94 -13.91 4.83
C ARG A 43 8.61 -14.00 5.55
N PHE A 44 8.53 -14.75 6.65
CA PHE A 44 7.28 -14.90 7.42
C PHE A 44 6.66 -13.55 7.80
N LEU A 45 7.45 -12.67 8.43
CA LEU A 45 6.96 -11.38 8.93
C LEU A 45 6.59 -10.43 7.79
N SER A 46 7.40 -10.34 6.73
CA SER A 46 7.06 -9.50 5.58
C SER A 46 5.78 -9.97 4.90
N SER A 47 5.63 -11.28 4.65
CA SER A 47 4.39 -11.83 4.08
C SER A 47 3.16 -11.54 4.94
N LEU A 48 3.28 -11.70 6.27
CA LEU A 48 2.21 -11.41 7.21
C LEU A 48 1.82 -9.92 7.21
N PHE A 49 2.79 -9.01 7.31
CA PHE A 49 2.52 -7.58 7.33
C PHE A 49 1.94 -7.08 6.00
N LEU A 50 2.41 -7.63 4.87
CA LEU A 50 1.86 -7.31 3.55
C LEU A 50 0.39 -7.75 3.43
N MET A 51 0.09 -8.97 3.91
CA MET A 51 -1.26 -9.51 3.90
C MET A 51 -2.22 -8.65 4.73
N LEU A 52 -1.86 -8.39 5.99
CA LEU A 52 -2.68 -7.59 6.91
C LEU A 52 -2.83 -6.14 6.43
N GLY A 53 -1.74 -5.55 5.94
CA GLY A 53 -1.74 -4.21 5.35
C GLY A 53 -2.68 -4.11 4.14
N GLY A 54 -2.70 -5.13 3.28
CA GLY A 54 -3.63 -5.22 2.15
C GLY A 54 -5.09 -5.26 2.57
N VAL A 55 -5.44 -6.14 3.53
CA VAL A 55 -6.81 -6.26 4.04
C VAL A 55 -7.28 -4.93 4.67
N LEU A 56 -6.46 -4.34 5.54
CA LEU A 56 -6.78 -3.09 6.22
C LEU A 56 -6.79 -1.89 5.25
N GLY A 57 -5.94 -1.91 4.22
CA GLY A 57 -5.83 -0.85 3.22
C GLY A 57 -7.13 -0.61 2.44
N ILE A 58 -7.97 -1.64 2.26
CA ILE A 58 -9.28 -1.51 1.60
C ILE A 58 -10.15 -0.46 2.28
N GLN A 59 -10.20 -0.47 3.63
CA GLN A 59 -10.98 0.50 4.39
C GLN A 59 -10.45 1.93 4.19
N VAL A 60 -9.13 2.10 4.13
CA VAL A 60 -8.50 3.41 3.92
C VAL A 60 -8.84 3.97 2.54
N MET A 61 -8.80 3.13 1.50
CA MET A 61 -9.19 3.53 0.13
C MET A 61 -10.67 3.91 0.06
N ALA A 62 -11.54 3.19 0.77
CA ALA A 62 -12.96 3.54 0.85
C ALA A 62 -13.18 4.91 1.54
N ALA A 63 -12.41 5.24 2.58
CA ALA A 63 -12.46 6.55 3.22
C ALA A 63 -11.99 7.68 2.29
N LEU A 64 -10.91 7.46 1.53
CA LEU A 64 -10.44 8.40 0.51
C LEU A 64 -11.49 8.67 -0.55
N TYR A 65 -12.10 7.62 -1.10
CA TYR A 65 -13.20 7.74 -2.06
C TYR A 65 -14.32 8.62 -1.52
N ARG A 66 -14.82 8.31 -0.31
CA ARG A 66 -15.91 9.05 0.31
C ARG A 66 -15.58 10.53 0.50
N ARG A 67 -14.32 10.85 0.80
CA ARG A 67 -13.85 12.21 1.03
C ARG A 67 -13.64 12.99 -0.26
N LEU A 68 -13.22 12.32 -1.33
CA LEU A 68 -12.79 12.96 -2.58
C LEU A 68 -13.87 12.93 -3.67
N ARG A 69 -14.94 12.16 -3.51
CA ARG A 69 -16.05 12.10 -4.48
C ARG A 69 -16.75 13.43 -4.72
N ASP A 70 -16.74 14.33 -3.73
CA ASP A 70 -17.35 15.66 -3.85
C ASP A 70 -16.47 16.63 -4.67
N VAL A 71 -15.20 16.27 -4.89
CA VAL A 71 -14.27 16.99 -5.78
C VAL A 71 -14.49 16.57 -7.22
N ASP A 72 -14.48 15.25 -7.46
CA ASP A 72 -14.80 14.63 -8.75
C ASP A 72 -15.16 13.15 -8.51
N ALA A 73 -16.44 12.81 -8.65
CA ALA A 73 -16.94 11.47 -8.33
C ALA A 73 -16.38 10.38 -9.26
N GLY A 74 -16.17 10.71 -10.55
CA GLY A 74 -15.68 9.75 -11.54
C GLY A 74 -14.23 9.35 -11.28
N PHE A 75 -13.36 10.36 -11.10
CA PHE A 75 -11.97 10.09 -10.75
C PHE A 75 -11.84 9.47 -9.35
N ALA A 76 -12.68 9.86 -8.38
CA ALA A 76 -12.65 9.25 -7.06
C ALA A 76 -13.00 7.75 -7.11
N LEU A 77 -14.01 7.38 -7.91
CA LEU A 77 -14.39 5.97 -8.10
C LEU A 77 -13.27 5.19 -8.82
N ALA A 78 -12.68 5.75 -9.87
CA ALA A 78 -11.55 5.11 -10.55
C ALA A 78 -10.36 4.90 -9.59
N GLY A 79 -10.01 5.91 -8.80
CA GLY A 79 -8.99 5.80 -7.76
C GLY A 79 -9.31 4.73 -6.72
N PHE A 80 -10.57 4.60 -6.32
CA PHE A 80 -11.02 3.52 -5.43
C PHE A 80 -10.89 2.14 -6.05
N MET A 81 -11.29 1.96 -7.32
CA MET A 81 -11.19 0.67 -7.98
C MET A 81 -9.73 0.20 -8.09
N PHE A 82 -8.82 1.10 -8.49
CA PHE A 82 -7.40 0.80 -8.51
C PHE A 82 -6.84 0.56 -7.11
N GLY A 83 -7.25 1.36 -6.12
CA GLY A 83 -6.78 1.23 -4.74
C GLY A 83 -7.27 -0.05 -4.08
N PHE A 84 -8.52 -0.44 -4.33
CA PHE A 84 -9.09 -1.71 -3.92
C PHE A 84 -8.34 -2.88 -4.55
N ALA A 85 -8.11 -2.84 -5.86
CA ALA A 85 -7.35 -3.86 -6.56
C ALA A 85 -5.92 -3.97 -6.03
N GLY A 86 -5.26 -2.84 -5.75
CA GLY A 86 -3.92 -2.84 -5.18
C GLY A 86 -3.86 -3.36 -3.75
N ALA A 87 -4.78 -2.94 -2.89
CA ALA A 87 -4.87 -3.43 -1.52
C ALA A 87 -5.20 -4.93 -1.45
N LEU A 88 -6.14 -5.40 -2.28
CA LEU A 88 -6.45 -6.81 -2.45
C LEU A 88 -5.25 -7.59 -3.03
N GLY A 89 -4.55 -7.00 -4.00
CA GLY A 89 -3.30 -7.52 -4.54
C GLY A 89 -2.29 -7.79 -3.43
N SER A 90 -2.03 -6.81 -2.56
CA SER A 90 -1.13 -6.97 -1.41
C SER A 90 -1.59 -8.06 -0.45
N ALA A 91 -2.89 -8.16 -0.20
CA ALA A 91 -3.45 -9.23 0.62
C ALA A 91 -3.15 -10.60 0.02
N ILE A 92 -3.38 -10.77 -1.28
CA ILE A 92 -3.15 -12.01 -2.02
C ILE A 92 -1.66 -12.33 -2.10
N HIS A 93 -0.80 -11.34 -2.38
CA HIS A 93 0.65 -11.50 -2.46
C HIS A 93 1.23 -11.97 -1.12
N GLY A 94 0.87 -11.28 -0.03
CA GLY A 94 1.29 -11.65 1.31
C GLY A 94 0.77 -13.04 1.71
N ALA A 95 -0.48 -13.36 1.40
CA ALA A 95 -1.05 -14.68 1.68
C ALA A 95 -0.36 -15.81 0.89
N TYR A 96 -0.03 -15.56 -0.38
CA TYR A 96 0.70 -16.51 -1.23
C TYR A 96 2.09 -16.79 -0.66
N ASP A 97 2.85 -15.75 -0.33
CA ASP A 97 4.18 -15.94 0.23
C ASP A 97 4.11 -16.63 1.61
N LEU A 98 3.15 -16.24 2.45
CA LEU A 98 2.96 -16.83 3.77
C LEU A 98 2.61 -18.32 3.67
N ALA A 99 1.77 -18.71 2.71
CA ALA A 99 1.43 -20.11 2.46
C ALA A 99 2.66 -20.94 2.09
N ASN A 100 3.54 -20.39 1.23
CA ASN A 100 4.78 -21.05 0.83
C ASN A 100 5.84 -21.09 1.93
N VAL A 101 5.82 -20.14 2.87
CA VAL A 101 6.67 -20.19 4.06
C VAL A 101 6.19 -21.25 5.05
N LEU A 102 4.88 -21.35 5.27
CA LEU A 102 4.28 -22.31 6.21
C LEU A 102 4.28 -23.75 5.68
N HIS A 103 4.10 -23.91 4.37
CA HIS A 103 4.07 -25.20 3.69
C HIS A 103 4.95 -25.14 2.43
N PRO A 104 6.29 -25.26 2.58
CA PRO A 104 7.20 -25.18 1.46
C PRO A 104 6.89 -26.24 0.37
N PRO A 105 6.93 -25.86 -0.92
CA PRO A 105 6.78 -26.82 -2.01
C PRO A 105 7.81 -27.94 -1.94
N THR A 106 7.39 -29.17 -2.25
CA THR A 106 8.27 -30.35 -2.27
C THR A 106 9.17 -30.42 -3.51
N SER A 107 8.83 -29.68 -4.56
CA SER A 107 9.65 -29.51 -5.76
C SER A 107 10.53 -28.27 -5.63
N PRO A 108 11.72 -28.24 -6.27
CA PRO A 108 12.61 -27.08 -6.20
C PRO A 108 11.85 -25.80 -6.58
N ALA A 109 11.92 -24.79 -5.70
CA ALA A 109 11.24 -23.53 -5.88
C ALA A 109 11.81 -22.80 -7.10
N VAL A 110 11.10 -22.90 -8.22
CA VAL A 110 11.33 -22.03 -9.38
C VAL A 110 10.67 -20.69 -9.06
N ASP A 111 11.37 -19.58 -9.28
CA ASP A 111 10.88 -18.21 -9.05
C ASP A 111 9.80 -17.82 -10.08
N PHE A 112 8.64 -18.48 -9.98
CA PHE A 112 7.47 -18.16 -10.78
C PHE A 112 6.76 -16.93 -10.20
N PRO A 113 6.34 -15.98 -11.05
CA PRO A 113 5.44 -14.92 -10.62
C PRO A 113 4.14 -15.50 -10.06
N ASN A 114 3.56 -14.85 -9.05
CA ASN A 114 2.21 -15.13 -8.60
C ASN A 114 1.22 -15.01 -9.78
N ALA A 115 0.33 -15.97 -9.96
CA ALA A 115 -0.57 -16.01 -11.11
C ALA A 115 -1.65 -14.90 -11.11
N VAL A 116 -1.99 -14.39 -9.93
CA VAL A 116 -3.00 -13.33 -9.74
C VAL A 116 -2.32 -11.96 -9.64
N ASP A 117 -1.16 -11.89 -9.02
CA ASP A 117 -0.37 -10.66 -8.83
C ASP A 117 1.06 -10.80 -9.38
N PRO A 118 1.22 -11.00 -10.70
CA PRO A 118 2.53 -11.28 -11.30
C PRO A 118 3.48 -10.11 -11.05
N ARG A 119 4.56 -10.41 -10.32
CA ARG A 119 5.62 -9.47 -9.92
C ARG A 119 5.09 -8.22 -9.17
N GLY A 120 3.87 -8.25 -8.64
CA GLY A 120 3.27 -7.13 -7.91
C GLY A 120 2.51 -6.12 -8.78
N VAL A 121 1.96 -6.51 -9.94
CA VAL A 121 1.16 -5.61 -10.80
C VAL A 121 -0.03 -4.99 -10.06
N LEU A 122 -0.71 -5.76 -9.23
CA LEU A 122 -1.79 -5.26 -8.39
C LEU A 122 -1.19 -4.49 -7.22
N THR A 123 -0.34 -5.15 -6.42
CA THR A 123 0.23 -4.62 -5.16
C THR A 123 0.95 -3.29 -5.34
N PHE A 124 1.73 -3.14 -6.40
CA PHE A 124 2.54 -1.95 -6.65
C PHE A 124 1.98 -1.14 -7.83
N GLY A 125 1.70 -1.79 -8.97
CA GLY A 125 1.25 -1.09 -10.17
C GLY A 125 -0.08 -0.37 -9.98
N LEU A 126 -1.16 -1.12 -9.69
CA LEU A 126 -2.49 -0.53 -9.51
C LEU A 126 -2.59 0.31 -8.24
N ALA A 127 -1.94 -0.09 -7.15
CA ALA A 127 -1.85 0.75 -5.95
C ALA A 127 -1.19 2.10 -6.26
N GLY A 128 -0.12 2.11 -7.04
CA GLY A 128 0.57 3.33 -7.45
C GLY A 128 -0.31 4.26 -8.28
N ILE A 129 -1.04 3.69 -9.26
CA ILE A 129 -2.02 4.44 -10.07
C ILE A 129 -3.12 5.03 -9.17
N ALA A 130 -3.62 4.27 -8.21
CA ALA A 130 -4.63 4.75 -7.26
C ALA A 130 -4.15 5.97 -6.48
N LEU A 131 -2.91 5.92 -5.95
CA LEU A 131 -2.33 7.02 -5.19
C LEU A 131 -2.09 8.25 -6.06
N ILE A 132 -1.69 8.10 -7.32
CA ILE A 132 -1.58 9.22 -8.27
C ILE A 132 -2.96 9.88 -8.49
N VAL A 133 -4.01 9.08 -8.67
CA VAL A 133 -5.38 9.59 -8.84
C VAL A 133 -5.85 10.32 -7.58
N PHE A 134 -5.68 9.73 -6.39
CA PHE A 134 -6.07 10.38 -5.14
C PHE A 134 -5.24 11.63 -4.85
N ALA A 135 -3.93 11.61 -5.10
CA ALA A 135 -3.05 12.77 -4.97
C ALA A 135 -3.52 13.95 -5.85
N ARG A 136 -3.95 13.65 -7.08
CA ARG A 136 -4.54 14.65 -7.98
C ARG A 136 -5.80 15.26 -7.39
N LEU A 137 -6.70 14.46 -6.82
CA LEU A 137 -7.93 14.96 -6.22
C LEU A 137 -7.65 15.76 -4.94
N MET A 138 -6.74 15.29 -4.08
CA MET A 138 -6.31 15.99 -2.87
C MET A 138 -5.76 17.38 -3.17
N THR A 139 -4.98 17.53 -4.25
CA THR A 139 -4.34 18.80 -4.61
C THR A 139 -5.29 19.80 -5.26
N ARG A 140 -6.39 19.33 -5.88
CA ARG A 140 -7.41 20.17 -6.50
C ARG A 140 -8.57 20.54 -5.56
N GLY A 141 -8.95 19.64 -4.67
CA GLY A 141 -10.20 19.74 -3.90
C GLY A 141 -10.13 20.49 -2.56
N GLY A 142 -8.96 20.96 -2.12
CA GLY A 142 -8.79 21.72 -0.87
C GLY A 142 -9.03 20.94 0.44
N GLY A 143 -9.64 19.75 0.39
CA GLY A 143 -9.97 18.93 1.57
C GLY A 143 -8.78 18.26 2.27
N PHE A 144 -7.58 18.37 1.71
CA PHE A 144 -6.34 17.83 2.29
C PHE A 144 -5.19 18.83 2.13
N PRO A 145 -4.18 18.82 3.02
CA PRO A 145 -3.00 19.65 2.85
C PRO A 145 -2.25 19.27 1.57
N ARG A 146 -1.80 20.27 0.80
CA ARG A 146 -1.09 20.05 -0.47
C ARG A 146 0.11 19.12 -0.34
N GLY A 147 0.86 19.21 0.77
CA GLY A 147 1.99 18.32 1.05
C GLY A 147 1.62 16.83 1.11
N LEU A 148 0.44 16.49 1.65
CA LEU A 148 -0.05 15.11 1.67
C LEU A 148 -0.36 14.60 0.26
N GLY A 149 -0.92 15.47 -0.59
CA GLY A 149 -1.12 15.16 -2.00
C GLY A 149 0.20 14.98 -2.76
N MET A 150 1.21 15.83 -2.51
CA MET A 150 2.54 15.68 -3.13
C MET A 150 3.23 14.38 -2.71
N LEU A 151 3.17 14.02 -1.43
CA LEU A 151 3.66 12.72 -0.96
C LEU A 151 2.89 11.55 -1.60
N GLY A 152 1.59 11.70 -1.86
CA GLY A 152 0.80 10.71 -2.58
C GLY A 152 1.26 10.51 -4.03
N TYR A 153 1.62 11.58 -4.73
CA TYR A 153 2.24 11.47 -6.05
C TYR A 153 3.58 10.76 -5.99
N LEU A 154 4.45 11.14 -5.05
CA LEU A 154 5.75 10.50 -4.87
C LEU A 154 5.60 9.01 -4.60
N SER A 155 4.73 8.64 -3.66
CA SER A 155 4.42 7.24 -3.33
C SER A 155 3.91 6.48 -4.54
N GLY A 156 2.93 7.04 -5.25
CA GLY A 156 2.36 6.40 -6.43
C GLY A 156 3.38 6.17 -7.55
N ILE A 157 4.27 7.15 -7.80
CA ILE A 157 5.36 7.02 -8.77
C ILE A 157 6.36 5.94 -8.33
N LEU A 158 6.78 5.94 -7.06
CA LEU A 158 7.71 4.94 -6.53
C LEU A 158 7.14 3.53 -6.66
N LEU A 159 5.86 3.33 -6.34
CA LEU A 159 5.20 2.02 -6.48
C LEU A 159 5.16 1.55 -7.94
N VAL A 160 4.84 2.43 -8.89
CA VAL A 160 4.90 2.07 -10.33
C VAL A 160 6.33 1.71 -10.75
N LEU A 161 7.34 2.45 -10.27
CA LEU A 161 8.74 2.14 -10.56
C LEU A 161 9.18 0.81 -9.94
N ILE A 162 8.75 0.50 -8.71
CA ILE A 162 9.01 -0.78 -8.04
C ILE A 162 8.41 -1.93 -8.86
N TYR A 163 7.18 -1.79 -9.33
CA TYR A 163 6.55 -2.79 -10.20
C TYR A 163 7.38 -3.01 -11.47
N LEU A 164 7.71 -1.95 -12.20
CA LEU A 164 8.47 -2.04 -13.45
C LEU A 164 9.86 -2.65 -13.19
N ALA A 165 10.52 -2.25 -12.11
CA ALA A 165 11.81 -2.81 -11.73
C ALA A 165 11.71 -4.31 -11.44
N ARG A 166 10.70 -4.76 -10.68
CA ARG A 166 10.45 -6.18 -10.38
C ARG A 166 10.02 -7.00 -11.59
N LEU A 167 9.43 -6.36 -12.59
CA LEU A 167 9.01 -7.00 -13.83
C LEU A 167 10.20 -7.22 -14.78
N ILE A 168 11.13 -6.27 -14.85
CA ILE A 168 12.23 -6.24 -15.83
C ILE A 168 13.52 -6.83 -15.24
N ILE A 169 13.81 -6.55 -13.97
CA ILE A 169 15.03 -6.96 -13.26
C ILE A 169 14.69 -8.16 -12.38
N LEU A 170 15.15 -9.35 -12.78
CA LEU A 170 14.88 -10.59 -12.07
C LEU A 170 15.65 -10.72 -10.74
N ASP A 171 16.81 -10.07 -10.64
CA ASP A 171 17.56 -10.00 -9.39
C ASP A 171 16.93 -8.98 -8.42
N ALA A 172 16.19 -9.51 -7.43
CA ALA A 172 15.53 -8.73 -6.39
C ALA A 172 16.51 -7.94 -5.50
N THR A 173 17.79 -8.31 -5.49
CA THR A 173 18.83 -7.66 -4.68
C THR A 173 19.51 -6.50 -5.40
N SER A 174 19.19 -6.29 -6.69
CA SER A 174 19.70 -5.16 -7.47
C SER A 174 19.42 -3.83 -6.76
N PRO A 175 20.42 -2.94 -6.63
CA PRO A 175 20.22 -1.61 -6.05
C PRO A 175 19.12 -0.79 -6.74
N LEU A 176 18.89 -1.02 -8.04
CA LEU A 176 17.82 -0.36 -8.80
C LEU A 176 16.41 -0.80 -8.37
N VAL A 177 16.27 -2.00 -7.80
CA VAL A 177 15.03 -2.50 -7.21
C VAL A 177 14.94 -2.07 -5.75
N LEU A 178 16.02 -2.27 -4.99
CA LEU A 178 16.05 -2.02 -3.55
C LEU A 178 15.95 -0.54 -3.18
N ALA A 179 16.57 0.37 -3.93
CA ALA A 179 16.56 1.80 -3.61
C ALA A 179 15.15 2.43 -3.61
N PRO A 180 14.34 2.31 -4.69
CA PRO A 180 12.97 2.83 -4.66
C PRO A 180 12.10 2.09 -3.65
N ALA A 181 12.27 0.78 -3.48
CA ALA A 181 11.55 -0.01 -2.48
C ALA A 181 11.86 0.43 -1.04
N ALA A 182 13.13 0.73 -0.74
CA ALA A 182 13.55 1.22 0.57
C ALA A 182 13.02 2.64 0.83
N LEU A 183 13.14 3.55 -0.14
CA LEU A 183 12.61 4.90 0.00
C LEU A 183 11.09 4.89 0.23
N GLU A 184 10.37 4.11 -0.57
CA GLU A 184 8.92 3.96 -0.42
C GLU A 184 8.58 3.34 0.94
N GLY A 185 9.17 2.20 1.26
CA GLY A 185 8.80 1.38 2.41
C GLY A 185 9.21 1.95 3.77
N PHE A 186 10.38 2.58 3.87
CA PHE A 186 10.87 3.13 5.15
C PHE A 186 10.38 4.55 5.43
N ILE A 187 10.11 5.34 4.40
CA ILE A 187 9.90 6.79 4.55
C ILE A 187 8.58 7.22 3.95
N VAL A 188 8.41 7.10 2.64
CA VAL A 188 7.29 7.76 1.96
C VAL A 188 5.95 7.15 2.35
N ASN A 189 5.83 5.81 2.29
CA ASN A 189 4.60 5.09 2.60
C ASN A 189 4.17 5.27 4.06
N PRO A 190 5.05 5.03 5.07
CA PRO A 190 4.66 5.19 6.47
C PRO A 190 4.26 6.63 6.80
N VAL A 191 5.02 7.62 6.31
CA VAL A 191 4.71 9.04 6.54
C VAL A 191 3.37 9.40 5.91
N TRP A 192 3.11 8.95 4.67
CA TRP A 192 1.86 9.25 3.98
C TRP A 192 0.65 8.65 4.70
N TYR A 193 0.69 7.36 5.04
CA TYR A 193 -0.42 6.69 5.74
C TYR A 193 -0.66 7.23 7.15
N VAL A 194 0.40 7.48 7.93
CA VAL A 194 0.26 8.05 9.27
C VAL A 194 -0.29 9.48 9.20
N TRP A 195 0.19 10.30 8.26
CA TRP A 195 -0.35 11.65 8.08
C TRP A 195 -1.81 11.63 7.61
N LEU A 196 -2.15 10.80 6.63
CA LEU A 196 -3.53 10.59 6.19
C LEU A 196 -4.42 10.14 7.36
N GLY A 197 -3.95 9.19 8.15
CA GLY A 197 -4.69 8.65 9.29
C GLY A 197 -4.94 9.71 10.35
N MET A 198 -3.96 10.56 10.66
CA MET A 198 -4.16 11.72 11.54
C MET A 198 -5.20 12.70 11.00
N ARG A 199 -5.31 12.88 9.67
CA ARG A 199 -6.33 13.75 9.06
C ARG A 199 -7.72 13.17 9.22
N PHE A 200 -7.89 11.88 8.98
CA PHE A 200 -9.18 11.21 9.21
C PHE A 200 -9.57 11.14 10.68
N TRP A 201 -8.60 10.90 11.58
CA TRP A 201 -8.85 10.79 13.01
C TRP A 201 -9.35 12.09 13.64
N ARG A 202 -8.76 13.22 13.25
CA ARG A 202 -9.12 14.53 13.80
C ARG A 202 -10.50 14.99 13.32
N GLY A 203 -10.99 14.46 12.19
CA GLY A 203 -12.12 15.02 11.44
C GLY A 203 -11.74 16.41 10.93
N SER A 204 -11.95 16.72 9.65
CA SER A 204 -11.68 18.09 9.21
C SER A 204 -12.66 19.03 9.92
N ALA A 205 -12.11 20.02 10.63
CA ALA A 205 -12.78 21.29 10.89
C ALA A 205 -13.13 21.97 9.55
#